data_AF-A0A345VMZ3-F1
#
_entry.id   AF-A0A345VMZ3-F1
#
_cell.length_a   1.000
_cell.length_b   1.000
_cell.length_c   1.000
_cell.angle_alpha   90.00
_cell.angle_beta   90.00
_cell.angle_gamma   90.00
#
_symmetry.space_group_name_H-M   'P 1'
#
loop_
_entity.id
_entity.type
_entity.pdbx_description
1 polymer ?
#
loop_
_entity_poly.entity_id
_entity_poly.type
_entity_poly.pdbx_seq_one_letter_code
_entity_poly.pdbx_strand_id
1 'polypeptide(L)'
;MAIKFGDFEEIKSFDKEKTLGALTFLEATPRYRFEDTVDSETGEMKSMPTDDVEEYDILVYSSQAKGNITVTVPPIAKGVEVDSDKAYRKPITFSDLTARLWENRTRQMVNGQERTVSTTGTKFRASDFVVSGLESAKNQHKSEDKKGN
;
A
#
# COMPACT_ATOMS: atom_id res chain seq x y z
N MET A 1 -17.54 27.50 8.11
CA MET A 1 -16.06 27.53 8.22
C MET A 1 -15.56 26.10 8.17
N ALA A 2 -14.94 25.69 7.06
CA ALA A 2 -14.29 24.39 6.98
C ALA A 2 -12.95 24.48 7.72
N ILE A 3 -12.81 23.70 8.79
CA ILE A 3 -11.52 23.54 9.47
C ILE A 3 -10.60 22.87 8.45
N LYS A 4 -9.68 23.64 7.86
CA LYS A 4 -8.54 23.08 7.13
C LYS A 4 -7.66 22.42 8.19
N PHE A 5 -7.86 21.13 8.39
CA PHE A 5 -6.87 20.30 9.05
C PHE A 5 -5.61 20.40 8.19
N GLY A 6 -4.50 20.79 8.81
CA GLY A 6 -3.22 20.87 8.11
C GLY A 6 -3.00 19.57 7.36
N ASP A 7 -2.60 19.68 6.09
CA ASP A 7 -2.23 18.53 5.29
C ASP A 7 -1.30 17.67 6.15
N PHE A 8 -1.72 16.45 6.49
CA PHE A 8 -0.85 15.53 7.22
C PHE A 8 0.32 15.22 6.28
N GLU A 9 1.39 16.01 6.41
CA GLU A 9 2.54 15.96 5.53
C GLU A 9 3.14 14.56 5.55
N GLU A 10 3.58 14.12 4.37
CA GLU A 10 4.31 12.85 4.26
C GLU A 10 5.61 12.94 5.05
N ILE A 11 5.74 12.05 6.02
CA ILE A 11 6.96 11.88 6.79
C ILE A 11 7.92 11.06 5.91
N LYS A 12 8.81 11.78 5.21
CA LYS A 12 9.80 11.18 4.29
C LYS A 12 11.07 10.70 4.99
N SER A 13 11.39 11.27 6.15
CA SER A 13 12.60 10.97 6.90
C SER A 13 12.24 10.44 8.28
N PHE A 14 12.30 9.13 8.44
CA PHE A 14 12.20 8.44 9.72
C PHE A 14 13.13 7.22 9.74
N ASP A 15 13.51 6.80 10.94
CA ASP A 15 14.37 5.63 11.14
C ASP A 15 13.54 4.36 10.89
N LYS A 16 13.72 3.76 9.71
CA LYS A 16 12.99 2.56 9.26
C LYS A 16 13.29 1.36 10.14
N GLU A 17 14.52 1.17 10.58
CA GLU A 17 14.90 0.05 11.44
C GLU A 17 14.23 0.17 12.82
N LYS A 18 14.22 1.37 13.41
CA LYS A 18 13.55 1.58 14.70
C LYS A 18 12.04 1.56 14.62
N THR A 19 11.46 1.95 13.48
CA THR A 19 10.02 2.10 13.32
C THR A 19 9.36 0.80 12.86
N LEU A 20 9.99 0.10 11.92
CA LEU A 20 9.43 -1.07 11.23
C LEU A 20 10.26 -2.33 11.43
N GLY A 21 11.54 -2.21 11.76
CA GLY A 21 12.43 -3.35 11.93
C GLY A 21 12.61 -4.15 10.64
N ALA A 22 12.85 -5.46 10.80
CA ALA A 22 12.89 -6.38 9.68
C ALA A 22 11.47 -6.64 9.16
N LEU A 23 11.31 -6.52 7.84
CA LEU A 23 10.05 -6.75 7.15
C LEU A 23 10.08 -8.05 6.38
N THR A 24 8.98 -8.80 6.47
CA THR A 24 8.82 -10.08 5.79
C THR A 24 7.55 -10.04 4.94
N PHE A 25 7.66 -10.39 3.65
CA PHE A 25 6.52 -10.40 2.74
C PHE A 25 5.50 -11.48 3.10
N LEU A 26 4.21 -11.14 3.03
CA LEU A 26 3.11 -12.09 3.23
C LEU A 26 2.23 -12.17 1.99
N GLU A 27 1.69 -11.05 1.52
CA GLU A 27 0.72 -11.02 0.43
C GLU A 27 0.75 -9.67 -0.29
N ALA A 28 0.40 -9.66 -1.57
CA ALA A 28 0.13 -8.45 -2.33
C ALA A 28 -1.30 -8.53 -2.89
N THR A 29 -2.17 -7.62 -2.45
CA THR A 29 -3.58 -7.59 -2.85
C THR A 29 -3.85 -6.36 -3.72
N PRO A 30 -4.42 -6.50 -4.93
CA PRO A 30 -4.80 -5.35 -5.75
C PRO A 30 -5.99 -4.62 -5.12
N ARG A 31 -5.91 -3.29 -5.12
CA ARG A 31 -7.00 -2.41 -4.71
C ARG A 31 -7.55 -1.70 -5.93
N TYR A 32 -8.76 -2.09 -6.32
CA TYR A 32 -9.46 -1.56 -7.48
C TYR A 32 -10.05 -0.18 -7.20
N ARG A 33 -10.06 0.66 -8.24
CA ARG A 33 -10.76 1.94 -8.21
C ARG A 33 -12.27 1.68 -8.25
N PHE A 34 -13.03 2.45 -7.46
CA PHE A 34 -14.49 2.40 -7.48
C PHE A 34 -15.04 3.60 -8.23
N GLU A 35 -16.07 3.37 -9.03
CA GLU A 35 -16.81 4.42 -9.72
C GLU A 35 -18.30 4.36 -9.35
N ASP A 36 -18.84 5.55 -9.07
CA ASP A 36 -20.26 5.70 -8.77
C ASP A 36 -21.04 5.72 -10.09
N THR A 37 -21.83 4.67 -10.28
CA THR A 37 -22.70 4.49 -11.44
C THR A 37 -24.15 4.54 -10.99
N VAL A 38 -25.01 5.14 -11.81
CA VAL A 38 -26.46 5.18 -11.55
C VAL A 38 -27.06 3.87 -12.02
N ASP A 39 -27.70 3.14 -11.11
CA ASP A 39 -28.42 1.92 -11.42
C ASP A 39 -29.63 2.26 -12.31
N SER A 40 -29.69 1.66 -13.51
CA SER A 40 -30.73 1.95 -14.49
C SER A 40 -32.14 1.48 -14.08
N GLU A 41 -32.26 0.56 -13.12
CA GLU A 41 -33.56 0.08 -12.63
C GLU A 41 -34.04 0.84 -11.39
N THR A 42 -33.15 1.23 -10.49
CA THR A 42 -33.54 1.86 -9.21
C THR A 42 -33.27 3.36 -9.14
N GLY A 43 -32.44 3.90 -10.04
CA GLY A 43 -32.00 5.30 -10.01
C GLY A 43 -31.07 5.63 -8.84
N GLU A 44 -30.65 4.63 -8.06
CA GLU A 44 -29.74 4.81 -6.93
C GLU A 44 -28.28 4.83 -7.40
N MET A 45 -27.44 5.61 -6.72
CA MET A 45 -25.99 5.57 -6.95
C MET A 45 -25.42 4.32 -6.29
N LYS A 46 -24.84 3.43 -7.11
CA LYS A 46 -24.05 2.29 -6.64
C LYS A 46 -22.59 2.53 -6.95
N SER A 47 -21.74 2.28 -5.95
CA SER A 47 -20.30 2.26 -6.15
C SER A 47 -19.89 0.87 -6.62
N MET A 48 -19.38 0.76 -7.84
CA MET A 48 -18.94 -0.51 -8.43
C MET A 48 -17.41 -0.50 -8.61
N PRO A 49 -16.72 -1.63 -8.34
CA PRO A 49 -15.31 -1.74 -8.66
C PRO A 49 -15.12 -1.71 -10.17
N THR A 50 -14.14 -0.94 -10.62
CA THR A 50 -13.66 -0.93 -12.01
C THR A 50 -12.56 -1.98 -12.20
N ASP A 51 -12.23 -2.28 -13.46
CA ASP A 51 -11.10 -3.16 -13.79
C ASP A 51 -9.73 -2.48 -13.55
N ASP A 52 -9.71 -1.18 -13.27
CA ASP A 52 -8.49 -0.41 -13.04
C ASP A 52 -7.98 -0.60 -11.60
N VAL A 53 -6.74 -1.07 -11.47
CA VAL A 53 -6.05 -1.15 -10.19
C VAL A 53 -5.49 0.23 -9.82
N GLU A 54 -5.96 0.78 -8.69
CA GLU A 54 -5.52 2.08 -8.19
C GLU A 54 -4.19 1.96 -7.43
N GLU A 55 -4.08 0.96 -6.55
CA GLU A 55 -2.92 0.69 -5.71
C GLU A 55 -2.82 -0.81 -5.40
N TYR A 56 -1.67 -1.26 -4.91
CA TYR A 56 -1.52 -2.58 -4.29
C TYR A 56 -1.26 -2.43 -2.80
N ASP A 57 -2.01 -3.21 -2.02
CA ASP A 57 -1.82 -3.35 -0.58
C ASP A 57 -0.83 -4.49 -0.33
N ILE A 58 0.39 -4.15 0.09
CA ILE A 58 1.43 -5.13 0.41
C ILE A 58 1.38 -5.42 1.91
N LEU A 59 0.93 -6.62 2.24
CA LEU A 59 0.90 -7.13 3.60
C LEU A 59 2.28 -7.67 3.98
N VAL A 60 2.86 -7.11 5.04
CA VAL A 60 4.16 -7.53 5.56
C VAL A 60 4.11 -7.74 7.06
N TYR A 61 4.89 -8.68 7.55
CA TYR A 61 5.15 -8.84 8.98
C TYR A 61 6.28 -7.90 9.40
N SER A 62 6.08 -7.12 10.45
CA SER A 62 7.09 -6.26 11.05
C SER A 62 7.61 -6.86 12.36
N SER A 63 8.93 -7.00 12.48
CA SER A 63 9.56 -7.46 13.72
C SER A 63 9.38 -6.47 14.88
N GLN A 64 9.30 -5.17 14.56
CA GLN A 64 9.20 -4.10 15.56
C GLN A 64 7.76 -3.92 16.06
N ALA A 65 6.80 -3.91 15.14
CA ALA A 65 5.38 -3.85 15.49
C ALA A 65 4.84 -5.19 16.04
N LYS A 66 5.63 -6.28 15.89
CA LYS A 66 5.26 -7.66 16.26
C LYS A 66 3.92 -8.10 15.67
N GLY A 67 3.68 -7.69 14.43
CA GLY A 67 2.40 -7.87 13.78
C GLY A 67 2.45 -7.52 12.30
N ASN A 68 1.29 -7.65 11.65
CA ASN A 68 1.15 -7.36 10.24
C ASN A 68 0.89 -5.87 10.04
N ILE A 69 1.55 -5.30 9.05
CA ILE A 69 1.35 -3.94 8.59
C ILE A 69 1.08 -3.97 7.09
N THR A 70 0.36 -2.96 6.60
CA THR A 70 0.09 -2.80 5.18
C THR A 70 0.87 -1.59 4.67
N VAL A 71 1.57 -1.79 3.55
CA VAL A 71 2.25 -0.71 2.81
C VAL A 71 1.59 -0.61 1.44
N THR A 72 1.11 0.58 1.09
CA THR A 72 0.51 0.79 -0.23
C THR A 72 1.56 1.16 -1.26
N VAL A 73 1.48 0.58 -2.45
CA VAL A 73 2.38 0.85 -3.58
C VAL A 73 1.58 1.13 -4.85
N PRO A 74 2.10 1.97 -5.75
CA PRO A 74 1.42 2.24 -7.01
C PRO A 74 1.45 1.01 -7.94
N PRO A 75 0.51 0.90 -8.89
CA PRO A 75 0.41 -0.25 -9.81
C PRO A 75 1.62 -0.38 -10.75
N ILE A 76 2.39 0.70 -10.93
CA ILE A 76 3.62 0.72 -11.73
C ILE A 76 4.85 0.17 -11.00
N ALA A 77 4.73 -0.21 -9.72
CA ALA A 77 5.82 -0.76 -8.93
C ALA A 77 6.27 -2.12 -9.49
N LYS A 78 7.58 -2.30 -9.67
CA LYS A 78 8.16 -3.54 -10.25
C LYS A 78 7.95 -4.73 -9.33
N GLY A 79 7.94 -4.50 -8.01
CA GLY A 79 7.69 -5.54 -7.01
C GLY A 79 6.35 -6.25 -7.18
N VAL A 80 5.37 -5.62 -7.83
CA VAL A 80 4.03 -6.20 -8.08
C VAL A 80 4.09 -7.42 -9.01
N GLU A 81 5.08 -7.51 -9.89
CA GLU A 81 5.26 -8.67 -10.79
C GLU A 81 5.81 -9.92 -10.06
N VAL A 82 6.08 -9.85 -8.76
CA VAL A 82 6.67 -10.95 -7.99
C VAL A 82 5.64 -12.06 -7.71
N ASP A 83 6.05 -13.31 -7.90
CA ASP A 83 5.27 -14.50 -7.54
C ASP A 83 5.10 -14.61 -6.02
N SER A 84 3.88 -14.32 -5.54
CA SER A 84 3.50 -14.31 -4.12
C SER A 84 3.82 -15.62 -3.39
N ASP A 85 3.66 -16.78 -4.06
CA ASP A 85 3.92 -18.08 -3.44
C ASP A 85 5.41 -18.29 -3.16
N LYS A 86 6.26 -17.81 -4.07
CA LYS A 86 7.71 -17.86 -3.90
C LYS A 86 8.22 -16.78 -2.95
N ALA A 87 7.49 -15.67 -2.81
CA ALA A 87 7.86 -14.53 -2.00
C ALA A 87 7.44 -14.67 -0.53
N TYR A 88 6.53 -15.58 -0.22
CA TYR A 88 6.00 -15.77 1.12
C TYR A 88 7.11 -15.95 2.17
N ARG A 89 7.05 -15.13 3.23
CA ARG A 89 8.02 -15.07 4.33
C ARG A 89 9.46 -14.77 3.93
N LYS A 90 9.69 -14.21 2.74
CA LYS A 90 11.01 -13.68 2.38
C LYS A 90 11.18 -12.24 2.86
N PRO A 91 12.43 -11.82 3.16
CA PRO A 91 12.72 -10.43 3.47
C PRO A 91 12.30 -9.51 2.33
N ILE A 92 11.71 -8.36 2.68
CA ILE A 92 11.27 -7.34 1.72
C ILE A 92 11.83 -5.98 2.10
N THR A 93 12.17 -5.19 1.09
CA THR A 93 12.64 -3.82 1.24
C THR A 93 11.79 -2.89 0.38
N PHE A 94 11.51 -1.69 0.90
CA PHE A 94 10.68 -0.69 0.24
C PHE A 94 11.48 0.55 -0.15
N SER A 95 11.31 0.97 -1.41
CA SER A 95 11.87 2.21 -1.97
C SER A 95 10.99 3.41 -1.61
N ASP A 96 11.61 4.54 -1.28
CA ASP A 96 10.94 5.80 -0.93
C ASP A 96 9.79 5.66 0.07
N LEU A 97 9.95 4.77 1.05
CA LEU A 97 8.95 4.53 2.07
C LEU A 97 8.64 5.81 2.87
N THR A 98 7.40 6.28 2.76
CA THR A 98 6.85 7.40 3.51
C THR A 98 5.81 6.91 4.50
N ALA A 99 5.62 7.69 5.57
CA ALA A 99 4.56 7.48 6.53
C ALA A 99 3.64 8.70 6.56
N ARG A 100 2.34 8.48 6.75
CA ARG A 100 1.36 9.55 6.94
C ARG A 100 0.44 9.21 8.10
N LEU A 101 0.20 10.19 8.95
CA LEU A 101 -0.81 10.10 10.00
C LEU A 101 -2.20 10.31 9.39
N TRP A 102 -3.17 9.56 9.87
CA TRP A 102 -4.57 9.76 9.53
C TRP A 102 -5.42 9.76 10.79
N GLU A 103 -6.49 10.53 10.73
CA GLU A 103 -7.52 10.59 11.75
C GLU A 103 -8.86 10.51 11.05
N ASN A 104 -9.76 9.68 11.56
CA ASN A 104 -11.16 9.69 11.19
C ASN A 104 -12.00 9.98 12.43
N ARG A 105 -12.82 11.01 12.36
CA ARG A 105 -13.70 11.44 13.43
C ARG A 105 -15.14 11.09 13.04
N THR A 106 -15.68 10.04 13.65
CA THR A 106 -17.06 9.63 13.42
C THR A 106 -17.92 10.04 14.60
N ARG A 107 -19.10 10.61 14.33
CA ARG A 107 -20.10 10.88 15.36
C ARG A 107 -21.04 9.68 15.43
N GLN A 108 -21.16 9.10 16.61
CA GLN A 108 -21.99 7.93 16.87
C GLN A 108 -22.99 8.27 17.97
N MET A 109 -24.26 8.00 17.71
CA MET A 109 -25.30 8.03 18.74
C MET A 109 -25.19 6.75 19.57
N VAL A 110 -24.82 6.87 20.85
CA VAL A 110 -24.78 5.73 21.78
C VAL A 110 -25.67 6.09 22.97
N ASN A 111 -26.73 5.30 23.20
CA ASN A 111 -27.71 5.50 24.27
C ASN A 111 -28.33 6.92 24.31
N GLY A 112 -28.67 7.49 23.15
CA GLY A 112 -29.30 8.82 23.06
C GLY A 112 -28.36 10.00 23.32
N GLN A 113 -27.06 9.76 23.49
CA GLN A 113 -26.04 10.81 23.55
C GLN A 113 -25.14 10.76 22.31
N GLU A 114 -24.89 11.92 21.71
CA GLU A 114 -23.95 12.06 20.61
C GLU A 114 -22.53 11.94 21.15
N ARG A 115 -21.86 10.82 20.84
CA ARG A 115 -20.44 10.61 21.14
C ARG A 115 -19.63 10.85 19.88
N THR A 116 -18.54 11.60 20.02
CA THR A 116 -17.53 11.65 18.97
C THR A 116 -16.48 10.59 19.26
N VAL A 117 -16.27 9.67 18.32
CA VAL A 117 -15.15 8.73 18.31
C VAL A 117 -14.11 9.25 17.32
N SER A 118 -12.87 9.44 17.79
CA SER A 118 -11.72 9.68 16.92
C SER A 118 -10.90 8.40 16.83
N THR A 119 -10.60 7.97 15.60
CA THR A 119 -9.72 6.86 15.29
C THR A 119 -8.52 7.40 14.55
N THR A 120 -7.34 7.26 15.15
CA THR A 120 -6.07 7.68 14.54
C THR A 120 -5.23 6.47 14.16
N GLY A 121 -4.34 6.67 13.19
CA GLY A 121 -3.37 5.65 12.82
C GLY A 121 -2.29 6.16 11.88
N THR A 122 -1.41 5.26 11.48
CA THR A 122 -0.34 5.52 10.52
C THR A 122 -0.56 4.68 9.28
N LYS A 123 -0.43 5.30 8.11
CA LYS A 123 -0.39 4.63 6.81
C LYS A 123 1.01 4.72 6.24
N PHE A 124 1.48 3.63 5.65
CA PHE A 124 2.76 3.57 4.98
C PHE A 124 2.55 3.49 3.48
N ARG A 125 3.34 4.25 2.73
CA ARG A 125 3.33 4.24 1.27
C ARG A 125 4.75 4.11 0.74
N ALA A 126 4.95 3.37 -0.33
CA ALA A 126 6.25 3.22 -0.98
C ALA A 126 6.11 3.39 -2.48
N SER A 127 7.20 3.76 -3.15
CA SER A 127 7.25 3.89 -4.61
C SER A 127 7.40 2.52 -5.30
N ASP A 128 8.17 1.62 -4.69
CA ASP A 128 8.44 0.27 -5.17
C ASP A 128 8.87 -0.65 -4.02
N PHE A 129 8.99 -1.95 -4.27
CA PHE A 129 9.53 -2.91 -3.32
C PHE A 129 10.32 -4.04 -3.99
N VAL A 130 11.26 -4.61 -3.24
CA VAL A 130 12.09 -5.75 -3.68
C VAL A 130 12.06 -6.83 -2.63
N VAL A 131 11.78 -8.07 -3.07
CA VAL A 131 11.83 -9.27 -2.23
C VAL A 131 13.17 -9.98 -2.42
N SER A 132 13.87 -10.23 -1.33
CA SER A 132 15.20 -10.84 -1.35
C SER A 132 15.16 -12.23 -2.00
N GLY A 133 16.09 -12.48 -2.93
CA GLY A 133 16.19 -13.76 -3.64
C GLY A 133 15.11 -13.99 -4.70
N LEU A 134 14.35 -12.95 -5.04
CA LEU A 134 13.42 -12.92 -6.18
C LEU A 134 13.63 -11.68 -7.05
N GLU A 135 14.82 -11.05 -6.97
CA GLU A 135 15.17 -9.94 -7.84
C GLU A 135 14.88 -10.33 -9.28
N SER A 136 14.01 -9.53 -9.90
CA SER A 136 13.51 -9.78 -11.25
C SER A 136 14.69 -10.09 -12.17
N ALA A 137 14.69 -11.28 -12.75
CA ALA A 137 15.63 -11.73 -13.77
C ALA A 137 15.48 -10.93 -15.07
N LYS A 138 15.79 -9.63 -15.03
CA LYS A 138 15.86 -8.74 -16.19
C LYS A 138 17.16 -7.93 -16.10
N ASN A 139 18.28 -8.58 -16.42
CA ASN A 139 19.49 -7.95 -16.97
C ASN A 139 20.53 -8.97 -17.50
N GLN A 140 20.10 -10.04 -18.16
CA GLN A 140 20.99 -10.87 -19.00
C GLN A 140 20.28 -11.29 -20.29
N HIS A 141 20.07 -10.34 -21.19
CA HIS A 141 20.08 -10.67 -22.61
C HIS A 141 20.59 -9.47 -23.40
N LYS A 142 21.56 -9.77 -24.28
CA LYS A 142 22.12 -8.92 -25.35
C LYS A 142 23.36 -8.07 -25.00
N SER A 143 24.43 -8.77 -24.65
CA SER A 143 25.78 -8.39 -25.06
C SER A 143 26.50 -9.59 -25.66
N GLU A 144 25.98 -10.12 -26.77
CA GLU A 144 26.69 -11.04 -27.67
C GLU A 144 26.02 -10.93 -29.04
N ASP A 145 26.56 -10.05 -29.88
CA ASP A 145 26.78 -10.30 -31.31
C ASP A 145 27.29 -9.02 -31.99
N LYS A 146 28.61 -8.92 -32.13
CA LYS A 146 29.30 -8.39 -33.32
C LYS A 146 30.82 -8.54 -33.15
N LYS A 147 31.28 -9.78 -33.24
CA LYS A 147 32.58 -10.10 -33.84
C LYS A 147 32.34 -11.18 -34.90
N GLY A 148 32.00 -10.71 -36.09
CA GLY A 148 31.98 -11.50 -37.31
C GLY A 148 33.13 -11.01 -38.20
N ASN A 149 34.01 -11.96 -38.48
CA ASN A 149 35.21 -11.94 -39.32
C ASN A 149 35.02 -11.29 -40.69
#